data_AF-A0A2A4PEL0-F1
#
_entry.id   AF-A0A2A4PEL0-F1
#
_cell.length_a   1.000
_cell.length_b   1.000
_cell.length_c   1.000
_cell.angle_alpha   90.00
_cell.angle_beta   90.00
_cell.angle_gamma   90.00
#
_symmetry.space_group_name_H-M   'P 1'
#
loop_
_entity.id
_entity.type
_entity.pdbx_description
1 polymer ?
#
loop_
_entity_poly.entity_id
_entity_poly.type
_entity_poly.pdbx_seq_one_letter_code
_entity_poly.pdbx_strand_id
1 'polypeptide(L)'
;MFAERRQKLLNSMGPDAVAVFVGARLAVRSADTEFPFRQDSDFWYLTGFDHPEAIAILSTREGPDFSLFVQERDRAAETWTGIRPGVEGAVSDYGADEAHPCGDLLSKLPDVLRGAKRIYHSLGRNLEIDARIIELQNEIRRQSRGGVLPAEELIDPRLLVHEMRLHKSAEEVRIMQRALRLAQRAGDEDEVPVGALVVRDGKILGQGWNQVEKLKDATAHAEMLALTQAFASVDEKRLEGAEIYCTLEPCLQCAGAIIHARIKRVVFGANDPKFGGVESLLRAFELDGINHRPDWRGGVLELESAELLKAFFRPLRG
;
A
#
# COMPACT_ATOMS: atom_id res chain seq x y z
N MET A 1 9.06 1.96 -7.96
CA MET A 1 7.58 1.96 -7.90
C MET A 1 7.04 3.19 -7.17
N PHE A 2 7.42 3.44 -5.91
CA PHE A 2 6.94 4.58 -5.12
C PHE A 2 7.23 5.95 -5.75
N ALA A 3 8.46 6.17 -6.26
CA ALA A 3 8.83 7.41 -6.94
C ALA A 3 7.93 7.75 -8.15
N GLU A 4 7.54 6.75 -8.95
CA GLU A 4 6.63 6.96 -10.09
C GLU A 4 5.22 7.39 -9.63
N ARG A 5 4.74 6.84 -8.51
CA ARG A 5 3.46 7.24 -7.91
C ARG A 5 3.53 8.68 -7.40
N ARG A 6 4.62 9.06 -6.72
CA ARG A 6 4.86 10.45 -6.30
C ARG A 6 4.85 11.39 -7.49
N GLN A 7 5.57 11.05 -8.56
CA GLN A 7 5.60 11.88 -9.77
C GLN A 7 4.21 12.06 -10.40
N LYS A 8 3.41 10.99 -10.48
CA LYS A 8 2.03 11.08 -10.99
C LYS A 8 1.14 11.98 -10.13
N LEU A 9 1.30 11.92 -8.80
CA LEU A 9 0.58 12.82 -7.89
C LEU A 9 1.04 14.27 -8.07
N LEU A 10 2.35 14.54 -8.11
CA LEU A 10 2.92 15.87 -8.33
C LEU A 10 2.38 16.50 -9.63
N ASN A 11 2.36 15.73 -10.72
CA ASN A 11 1.79 16.17 -11.99
C ASN A 11 0.30 16.52 -11.90
N SER A 12 -0.45 15.84 -11.01
CA SER A 12 -1.89 16.02 -10.83
C SER A 12 -2.25 17.19 -9.90
N MET A 13 -1.34 17.59 -9.00
CA MET A 13 -1.51 18.72 -8.09
C MET A 13 -1.38 20.09 -8.79
N GLY A 14 -0.75 20.12 -9.97
CA GLY A 14 -0.43 21.34 -10.70
C GLY A 14 0.67 22.18 -10.03
N PRO A 15 1.01 23.36 -10.59
CA PRO A 15 2.09 24.19 -10.09
C PRO A 15 1.77 24.86 -8.75
N ASP A 16 2.82 25.21 -8.00
CA ASP A 16 2.76 25.92 -6.72
C ASP A 16 1.91 25.21 -5.63
N ALA A 17 1.94 23.88 -5.61
CA ALA A 17 1.14 23.07 -4.69
C ALA A 17 2.01 22.31 -3.69
N VAL A 18 1.46 22.09 -2.50
CA VAL A 18 2.10 21.29 -1.44
C VAL A 18 1.09 20.28 -0.88
N ALA A 19 1.49 19.03 -0.72
CA ALA A 19 0.69 17.99 -0.09
C ALA A 19 1.35 17.51 1.21
N VAL A 20 0.53 17.34 2.24
CA VAL A 20 0.94 16.89 3.58
C VAL A 20 0.22 15.58 3.90
N PHE A 21 0.97 14.46 3.84
CA PHE A 21 0.48 13.13 4.18
C PHE A 21 0.97 12.71 5.56
N VAL A 22 0.04 12.35 6.43
CA VAL A 22 0.33 11.93 7.81
C VAL A 22 0.31 10.41 7.87
N GLY A 23 1.42 9.82 8.34
CA GLY A 23 1.51 8.39 8.62
C GLY A 23 0.71 7.98 9.85
N ALA A 24 0.53 6.67 10.00
CA ALA A 24 -0.11 6.06 11.14
C ALA A 24 0.72 6.21 12.42
N ARG A 25 0.04 6.12 13.54
CA ARG A 25 0.62 6.08 14.89
C ARG A 25 0.45 4.67 15.46
N LEU A 26 1.25 4.36 16.47
CA LEU A 26 1.05 3.14 17.26
C LEU A 26 -0.30 3.21 17.97
N ALA A 27 -1.03 2.09 17.95
CA ALA A 27 -2.34 1.98 18.58
C ALA A 27 -2.23 1.11 19.83
N VAL A 28 -2.56 1.68 20.98
CA VAL A 28 -2.59 0.95 22.25
C VAL A 28 -3.70 -0.10 22.21
N ARG A 29 -3.36 -1.35 22.51
CA ARG A 29 -4.28 -2.47 22.65
C ARG A 29 -4.81 -2.58 24.07
N SER A 30 -3.90 -2.66 25.05
CA SER A 30 -4.24 -2.76 26.47
C SER A 30 -3.05 -2.34 27.31
N ALA A 31 -3.25 -1.35 28.20
CA ALA A 31 -2.20 -0.79 29.03
C ALA A 31 -0.98 -0.35 28.20
N ASP A 32 0.15 -1.05 28.32
CA ASP A 32 1.43 -0.82 27.65
C ASP A 32 1.64 -1.69 26.40
N THR A 33 0.67 -2.53 26.05
CA THR A 33 0.73 -3.36 24.85
C THR A 33 0.11 -2.66 23.65
N GLU A 34 0.77 -2.75 22.50
CA GLU A 34 0.34 -2.15 21.24
C GLU A 34 -0.21 -3.22 20.29
N PHE A 35 -1.09 -2.80 19.37
CA PHE A 35 -1.40 -3.62 18.20
C PHE A 35 -0.20 -3.67 17.23
N PRO A 36 -0.06 -4.73 16.42
CA PRO A 36 0.91 -4.73 15.32
C PRO A 36 0.75 -3.49 14.44
N PHE A 37 1.86 -2.80 14.16
CA PHE A 37 1.82 -1.55 13.44
C PHE A 37 1.30 -1.74 12.00
N ARG A 38 0.29 -0.95 11.63
CA ARG A 38 -0.22 -0.84 10.26
C ARG A 38 -0.11 0.61 9.81
N GLN A 39 0.69 0.83 8.77
CA GLN A 39 0.85 2.15 8.16
C GLN A 39 -0.46 2.62 7.50
N ASP A 40 -0.66 3.94 7.40
CA ASP A 40 -1.74 4.51 6.59
C ASP A 40 -1.59 4.09 5.12
N SER A 41 -2.69 3.73 4.47
CA SER A 41 -2.65 3.14 3.13
C SER A 41 -2.18 4.13 2.07
N ASP A 42 -2.59 5.40 2.16
CA ASP A 42 -2.22 6.43 1.18
C ASP A 42 -0.77 6.86 1.39
N PHE A 43 -0.36 7.01 2.66
CA PHE A 43 1.02 7.25 3.03
C PHE A 43 1.93 6.14 2.50
N TRP A 44 1.64 4.89 2.84
CA TRP A 44 2.40 3.72 2.39
C TRP A 44 2.46 3.64 0.86
N TYR A 45 1.34 3.88 0.18
CA TYR A 45 1.27 3.82 -1.27
C TYR A 45 2.25 4.79 -1.97
N LEU A 46 2.52 5.94 -1.37
CA LEU A 46 3.39 6.99 -1.91
C LEU A 46 4.84 6.89 -1.43
N THR A 47 5.08 6.42 -0.21
CA THR A 47 6.41 6.46 0.42
C THR A 47 7.07 5.09 0.50
N GLY A 48 6.29 4.04 0.71
CA GLY A 48 6.81 2.72 1.10
C GLY A 48 7.43 2.71 2.49
N PHE A 49 7.20 3.73 3.32
CA PHE A 49 7.81 3.89 4.65
C PHE A 49 6.90 3.30 5.76
N ASP A 50 7.41 2.34 6.53
CA ASP A 50 6.67 1.47 7.46
C ASP A 50 6.93 1.77 8.95
N HIS A 51 7.49 2.93 9.31
CA HIS A 51 7.65 3.32 10.72
C HIS A 51 6.57 4.34 11.15
N PRO A 52 6.18 4.34 12.44
CA PRO A 52 5.17 5.24 12.97
C PRO A 52 5.65 6.70 13.01
N GLU A 53 4.69 7.62 13.21
CA GLU A 53 4.93 9.06 13.43
C GLU A 53 5.69 9.76 12.30
N ALA A 54 5.57 9.23 11.09
CA ALA A 54 6.15 9.82 9.90
C ALA A 54 5.19 10.78 9.20
N ILE A 55 5.71 11.86 8.61
CA ILE A 55 4.98 12.78 7.75
C ILE A 55 5.74 12.92 6.43
N ALA A 56 5.00 12.91 5.33
CA ALA A 56 5.55 13.08 3.99
C ALA A 56 5.03 14.38 3.39
N ILE A 57 5.96 15.17 2.87
CA ILE A 57 5.68 16.41 2.15
C ILE A 57 5.99 16.17 0.68
N LEU A 58 5.03 16.48 -0.19
CA LEU A 58 5.22 16.50 -1.64
C LEU A 58 5.00 17.92 -2.14
N SER A 59 5.93 18.46 -2.91
CA SER A 59 5.90 19.86 -3.35
C SER A 59 6.11 19.94 -4.85
N THR A 60 5.33 20.77 -5.54
CA THR A 60 5.58 21.16 -6.94
C THR A 60 6.24 22.54 -7.05
N ARG A 61 6.70 23.07 -5.92
CA ARG A 61 7.43 24.35 -5.82
C ARG A 61 8.93 24.14 -5.95
N GLU A 62 9.65 25.23 -6.18
CA GLU A 62 11.12 25.23 -6.13
C GLU A 62 11.62 24.71 -4.76
N GLY A 63 12.49 23.70 -4.80
CA GLY A 63 12.98 23.00 -3.62
C GLY A 63 12.90 21.48 -3.78
N PRO A 64 12.88 20.73 -2.66
CA PRO A 64 12.70 19.28 -2.68
C PRO A 64 11.27 18.92 -3.09
N ASP A 65 11.14 17.97 -4.01
CA ASP A 65 9.85 17.45 -4.48
C ASP A 65 9.24 16.51 -3.44
N PHE A 66 10.09 15.80 -2.67
CA PHE A 66 9.69 14.83 -1.66
C PHE A 66 10.57 14.92 -0.40
N SER A 67 9.98 15.41 0.69
CA SER A 67 10.61 15.45 2.02
C SER A 67 9.95 14.48 3.00
N LEU A 68 10.73 13.86 3.87
CA LEU A 68 10.23 12.99 4.95
C LEU A 68 10.55 13.55 6.34
N PHE A 69 9.56 13.55 7.22
CA PHE A 69 9.71 13.86 8.65
C PHE A 69 9.55 12.56 9.41
N VAL A 70 10.62 12.09 10.04
CA VAL A 70 10.68 10.74 10.63
C VAL A 70 11.25 10.79 12.03
N GLN A 71 10.98 9.76 12.82
CA GLN A 71 11.64 9.61 14.11
C GLN A 71 13.15 9.49 13.92
N GLU A 72 13.90 10.17 14.77
CA GLU A 72 15.34 10.05 14.79
C GLU A 72 15.77 8.65 15.22
N ARG A 73 17.02 8.35 14.88
CA ARG A 73 17.63 7.09 15.19
C ARG A 73 18.06 7.07 16.66
N ASP A 74 17.47 6.18 17.45
CA ASP A 74 17.82 5.99 18.86
C ASP A 74 18.42 4.60 19.08
N ARG A 75 19.76 4.53 19.11
CA ARG A 75 20.49 3.27 19.28
C ARG A 75 20.15 2.53 20.57
N ALA A 76 19.76 3.25 21.64
CA ALA A 76 19.37 2.63 22.89
C ALA A 76 17.98 1.97 22.77
N ALA A 77 17.04 2.65 22.11
CA ALA A 77 15.69 2.12 21.87
C ALA A 77 15.63 1.07 20.75
N GLU A 78 16.55 1.08 19.78
CA GLU A 78 16.60 0.13 18.66
C GLU A 78 16.74 -1.33 19.11
N THR A 79 17.41 -1.55 20.25
CA THR A 79 17.56 -2.90 20.84
C THR A 79 16.22 -3.52 21.23
N TRP A 80 15.22 -2.68 21.53
CA TRP A 80 13.91 -3.10 22.04
C TRP A 80 12.79 -2.94 21.01
N THR A 81 12.85 -1.89 20.20
CA THR A 81 11.78 -1.49 19.26
C THR A 81 12.08 -1.80 17.81
N GLY A 82 13.27 -2.33 17.51
CA GLY A 82 13.74 -2.60 16.15
C GLY A 82 14.49 -1.41 15.55
N ILE A 83 15.18 -1.68 14.44
CA ILE A 83 15.99 -0.68 13.73
C ILE A 83 15.08 0.37 13.11
N ARG A 84 15.43 1.65 13.31
CA ARG A 84 14.77 2.77 12.65
C ARG A 84 15.64 3.29 11.51
N PRO A 85 15.08 3.59 10.33
CA PRO A 85 15.84 4.20 9.24
C PRO A 85 16.46 5.54 9.66
N GLY A 86 15.73 6.32 10.48
CA GLY A 86 16.13 7.67 10.83
C GLY A 86 16.16 8.60 9.62
N VAL A 87 16.69 9.80 9.81
CA VAL A 87 16.79 10.84 8.77
C VAL A 87 17.65 10.37 7.58
N GLU A 88 18.79 9.73 7.86
CA GLU A 88 19.70 9.22 6.82
C GLU A 88 19.09 8.06 6.03
N GLY A 89 18.41 7.13 6.71
CA GLY A 89 17.70 6.02 6.05
C GLY A 89 16.52 6.50 5.22
N ALA A 90 15.79 7.52 5.67
CA ALA A 90 14.70 8.12 4.90
C ALA A 90 15.17 8.65 3.53
N VAL A 91 16.36 9.23 3.46
CA VAL A 91 16.96 9.69 2.19
C VAL A 91 17.50 8.51 1.38
N SER A 92 18.31 7.65 1.99
CA SER A 92 19.04 6.59 1.28
C SER A 92 18.16 5.41 0.83
N ASP A 93 17.25 4.95 1.68
CA ASP A 93 16.47 3.73 1.44
C ASP A 93 15.10 4.02 0.80
N TYR A 94 14.50 5.19 1.10
CA TYR A 94 13.14 5.56 0.66
C TYR A 94 13.13 6.65 -0.42
N GLY A 95 14.30 7.21 -0.73
CA GLY A 95 14.50 8.18 -1.80
C GLY A 95 13.80 9.50 -1.57
N ALA A 96 13.82 10.00 -0.33
CA ALA A 96 13.50 11.39 -0.02
C ALA A 96 14.63 12.32 -0.46
N ASP A 97 14.29 13.48 -0.99
CA ASP A 97 15.27 14.50 -1.38
C ASP A 97 15.94 15.11 -0.14
N GLU A 98 15.16 15.23 0.93
CA GLU A 98 15.62 15.57 2.27
C GLU A 98 14.75 14.89 3.34
N ALA A 99 15.29 14.78 4.54
CA ALA A 99 14.54 14.34 5.69
C ALA A 99 14.88 15.14 6.95
N HIS A 100 13.94 15.19 7.89
CA HIS A 100 14.05 15.92 9.16
C HIS A 100 13.48 15.09 10.31
N PRO A 101 13.86 15.39 11.56
CA PRO A 101 13.17 14.86 12.74
C PRO A 101 11.68 15.19 12.71
N CYS A 102 10.82 14.24 13.10
CA CYS A 102 9.37 14.43 13.10
C CYS A 102 8.91 15.58 14.02
N GLY A 103 9.65 15.85 15.10
CA GLY A 103 9.41 16.97 16.01
C GLY A 103 9.59 18.36 15.36
N ASP A 104 10.34 18.45 14.27
CA ASP A 104 10.61 19.72 13.57
C ASP A 104 9.50 20.10 12.57
N LEU A 105 8.49 19.25 12.38
CA LEU A 105 7.45 19.52 11.38
C LEU A 105 6.73 20.84 11.66
N LEU A 106 6.22 21.05 12.88
CA LEU A 106 5.39 22.21 13.20
C LEU A 106 6.14 23.54 13.05
N SER A 107 7.46 23.53 13.29
CA SER A 107 8.33 24.69 13.14
C SER A 107 8.73 24.95 11.68
N LYS A 108 8.83 23.90 10.84
CA LYS A 108 9.16 23.98 9.40
C LYS A 108 7.95 24.15 8.48
N LEU A 109 6.74 23.79 8.93
CA LEU A 109 5.49 24.00 8.18
C LEU A 109 5.32 25.42 7.60
N PRO A 110 5.68 26.52 8.29
CA PRO A 110 5.61 27.87 7.72
C PRO A 110 6.41 28.01 6.44
N ASP A 111 7.63 27.49 6.39
CA ASP A 111 8.50 27.61 5.21
C ASP A 111 8.05 26.67 4.09
N VAL A 112 7.63 25.45 4.45
CA VAL A 112 7.06 24.46 3.53
C VAL A 112 5.82 25.02 2.81
N LEU A 113 4.92 25.68 3.53
CA LEU A 113 3.65 26.17 2.99
C LEU A 113 3.71 27.60 2.43
N ARG A 114 4.76 28.38 2.73
CA ARG A 114 4.87 29.79 2.32
C ARG A 114 4.83 29.95 0.81
N GLY A 115 3.76 30.54 0.26
CA GLY A 115 3.62 30.77 -1.18
C GLY A 115 3.03 29.58 -1.94
N ALA A 116 2.59 28.52 -1.25
CA ALA A 116 1.76 27.50 -1.86
C ALA A 116 0.38 28.07 -2.20
N LYS A 117 -0.04 27.94 -3.46
CA LYS A 117 -1.40 28.31 -3.90
C LYS A 117 -2.43 27.26 -3.52
N ARG A 118 -2.04 25.98 -3.54
CA ARG A 118 -2.90 24.86 -3.16
C ARG A 118 -2.23 24.01 -2.09
N ILE A 119 -2.97 23.71 -1.03
CA ILE A 119 -2.54 22.79 0.03
C ILE A 119 -3.41 21.54 -0.05
N TYR A 120 -2.78 20.40 -0.22
CA TYR A 120 -3.44 19.10 -0.20
C TYR A 120 -3.24 18.46 1.18
N HIS A 121 -4.28 18.40 1.99
CA HIS A 121 -4.22 17.79 3.32
C HIS A 121 -5.56 17.18 3.76
N SER A 122 -5.50 16.00 4.35
CA SER A 122 -6.67 15.29 4.87
C SER A 122 -6.96 15.72 6.32
N LEU A 123 -7.90 16.64 6.50
CA LEU A 123 -8.30 17.14 7.82
C LEU A 123 -8.85 16.01 8.73
N GLY A 124 -8.64 16.16 10.04
CA GLY A 124 -9.13 15.25 11.07
C GLY A 124 -8.21 14.06 11.33
N ARG A 125 -7.08 13.96 10.62
CA ARG A 125 -6.08 12.90 10.85
C ARG A 125 -5.10 13.26 11.97
N ASN A 126 -4.70 14.52 12.06
CA ASN A 126 -3.81 15.01 13.10
C ASN A 126 -4.18 16.44 13.47
N LEU A 127 -4.84 16.60 14.61
CA LEU A 127 -5.39 17.87 15.06
C LEU A 127 -4.34 18.97 15.25
N GLU A 128 -3.09 18.60 15.58
CA GLU A 128 -2.00 19.58 15.73
C GLU A 128 -1.57 20.14 14.38
N ILE A 129 -1.47 19.28 13.35
CA ILE A 129 -1.15 19.70 11.98
C ILE A 129 -2.32 20.50 11.41
N ASP A 130 -3.56 20.03 11.61
CA ASP A 130 -4.78 20.72 11.19
C ASP A 130 -4.81 22.16 11.74
N ALA A 131 -4.62 22.30 13.06
CA ALA A 131 -4.58 23.60 13.73
C ALA A 131 -3.44 24.47 13.20
N ARG A 132 -2.24 23.90 13.05
CA ARG A 132 -1.08 24.67 12.59
C ARG A 132 -1.23 25.19 11.17
N ILE A 133 -1.80 24.40 10.25
CA ILE A 133 -2.11 24.85 8.88
C ILE A 133 -3.09 26.02 8.93
N ILE A 134 -4.16 25.93 9.72
CA ILE A 134 -5.17 26.99 9.84
C ILE A 134 -4.56 28.28 10.43
N GLU A 135 -3.74 28.16 11.48
CA GLU A 135 -3.03 29.29 12.09
C GLU A 135 -2.15 30.01 11.08
N LEU A 136 -1.36 29.26 10.31
CA LEU A 136 -0.46 29.82 9.30
C LEU A 136 -1.20 30.58 8.21
N GLN A 137 -2.33 30.06 7.75
CA GLN A 137 -3.16 30.77 6.78
C GLN A 137 -3.68 32.11 7.35
N ASN A 138 -4.02 32.15 8.64
CA ASN A 138 -4.46 33.39 9.30
C ASN A 138 -3.31 34.38 9.53
N GLU A 139 -2.12 33.89 9.88
CA GLU A 139 -0.89 34.70 10.00
C GLU A 139 -0.56 35.39 8.67
N ILE A 140 -0.55 34.63 7.56
CA ILE A 140 -0.26 35.16 6.22
C ILE A 140 -1.32 36.19 5.79
N ARG A 141 -2.62 35.92 6.05
CA ARG A 141 -3.70 36.88 5.76
C ARG A 141 -3.50 38.24 6.46
N ARG A 142 -3.06 38.22 7.72
CA ARG A 142 -2.76 39.45 8.49
C ARG A 142 -1.55 40.19 7.95
N GLN A 143 -0.61 39.47 7.34
CA GLN A 143 0.61 39.99 6.74
C GLN A 143 0.47 40.33 5.25
N SER A 144 -0.76 40.42 4.71
CA SER A 144 -1.05 40.65 3.28
C SER A 144 -0.32 41.83 2.62
N ARG A 145 0.16 42.81 3.40
CA ARG A 145 1.01 43.91 2.90
C ARG A 145 2.43 43.48 2.48
N GLY A 146 2.88 42.29 2.89
CA GLY A 146 4.19 41.72 2.60
C GLY A 146 4.30 40.96 1.29
N GLY A 147 3.24 40.93 0.47
CA GLY A 147 3.25 40.31 -0.87
C GLY A 147 3.08 38.79 -0.89
N VAL A 148 3.10 38.11 0.26
CA VAL A 148 2.77 36.68 0.37
C VAL A 148 1.27 36.51 0.56
N LEU A 149 0.64 35.73 -0.30
CA LEU A 149 -0.78 35.41 -0.22
C LEU A 149 -1.00 34.07 0.50
N PRO A 150 -2.11 33.90 1.23
CA PRO A 150 -2.53 32.61 1.74
C PRO A 150 -2.84 31.65 0.57
N ALA A 151 -2.88 30.36 0.85
CA ALA A 151 -3.34 29.38 -0.11
C ALA A 151 -4.80 29.67 -0.52
N GLU A 152 -5.07 29.54 -1.81
CA GLU A 152 -6.39 29.74 -2.41
C GLU A 152 -7.31 28.56 -2.11
N GLU A 153 -6.75 27.35 -2.08
CA GLU A 153 -7.50 26.10 -1.90
C GLU A 153 -6.84 25.18 -0.87
N LEU A 154 -7.68 24.57 -0.04
CA LEU A 154 -7.33 23.44 0.82
C LEU A 154 -8.12 22.22 0.33
N ILE A 155 -7.40 21.24 -0.22
CA ILE A 155 -7.98 20.12 -0.97
C ILE A 155 -7.67 18.81 -0.24
N ASP A 156 -8.61 17.87 -0.26
CA ASP A 156 -8.36 16.53 0.25
C ASP A 156 -7.59 15.69 -0.81
N PRO A 157 -6.35 15.25 -0.53
CA PRO A 157 -5.55 14.49 -1.48
C PRO A 157 -6.13 13.11 -1.78
N ARG A 158 -7.02 12.58 -0.94
CA ARG A 158 -7.64 11.27 -1.14
C ARG A 158 -8.37 11.19 -2.47
N LEU A 159 -8.93 12.30 -2.97
CA LEU A 159 -9.58 12.31 -4.29
C LEU A 159 -8.62 11.90 -5.41
N LEU A 160 -7.40 12.44 -5.40
CA LEU A 160 -6.37 12.11 -6.38
C LEU A 160 -5.73 10.74 -6.09
N VAL A 161 -5.35 10.50 -4.84
CA VAL A 161 -4.63 9.27 -4.47
C VAL A 161 -5.52 8.05 -4.60
N HIS A 162 -6.80 8.14 -4.22
CA HIS A 162 -7.74 7.03 -4.37
C HIS A 162 -8.04 6.77 -5.84
N GLU A 163 -8.12 7.79 -6.69
CA GLU A 163 -8.22 7.59 -8.14
C GLU A 163 -6.97 6.90 -8.71
N MET A 164 -5.77 7.30 -8.28
CA MET A 164 -4.51 6.65 -8.68
C MET A 164 -4.44 5.19 -8.19
N ARG A 165 -4.97 4.90 -7.00
CA ARG A 165 -5.12 3.54 -6.48
C ARG A 165 -6.22 2.79 -7.24
N LEU A 166 -7.24 3.50 -7.74
CA LEU A 166 -8.38 3.00 -8.49
C LEU A 166 -8.06 2.69 -9.96
N HIS A 167 -7.12 3.40 -10.58
CA HIS A 167 -6.66 3.16 -11.94
C HIS A 167 -5.68 1.97 -11.95
N LYS A 168 -6.25 0.81 -12.31
CA LYS A 168 -5.52 -0.42 -12.57
C LYS A 168 -5.18 -0.41 -14.06
N SER A 169 -4.03 -0.97 -14.44
CA SER A 169 -3.74 -1.07 -15.87
C SER A 169 -4.88 -1.87 -16.54
N ALA A 170 -5.23 -1.52 -17.78
CA ALA A 170 -6.26 -2.27 -18.51
C ALA A 170 -5.91 -3.78 -18.60
N GLU A 171 -4.62 -4.12 -18.49
CA GLU A 171 -4.15 -5.50 -18.39
C GLU A 171 -4.45 -6.14 -17.02
N GLU A 172 -4.15 -5.47 -15.90
CA GLU A 172 -4.47 -5.97 -14.55
C GLU A 172 -5.96 -6.26 -14.40
N VAL A 173 -6.81 -5.36 -14.89
CA VAL A 173 -8.27 -5.55 -14.87
C VAL A 173 -8.67 -6.77 -15.72
N ARG A 174 -8.14 -6.90 -16.94
CA ARG A 174 -8.45 -8.03 -17.83
C ARG A 174 -8.01 -9.37 -17.23
N ILE A 175 -6.84 -9.43 -16.61
CA ILE A 175 -6.33 -10.64 -15.96
C ILE A 175 -7.18 -10.95 -14.72
N MET A 176 -7.49 -9.97 -13.88
CA MET A 176 -8.32 -10.18 -12.69
C MET A 176 -9.75 -10.61 -13.04
N GLN A 177 -10.36 -10.06 -14.10
CA GLN A 177 -11.65 -10.55 -14.60
C GLN A 177 -11.60 -12.02 -15.02
N ARG A 178 -10.45 -12.49 -15.51
CA ARG A 178 -10.25 -13.91 -15.82
C ARG A 178 -10.08 -14.75 -14.57
N ALA A 179 -9.37 -14.25 -13.55
CA ALA A 179 -9.30 -14.90 -12.24
C ALA A 179 -10.68 -14.98 -11.57
N LEU A 180 -11.52 -13.95 -11.69
CA LEU A 180 -12.91 -13.94 -11.22
C LEU A 180 -13.78 -15.00 -11.90
N ARG A 181 -13.56 -15.29 -13.19
CA ARG A 181 -14.24 -16.41 -13.86
C ARG A 181 -13.84 -17.77 -13.29
N LEU A 182 -12.58 -17.92 -12.87
CA LEU A 182 -12.12 -19.13 -12.17
C LEU A 182 -12.70 -19.22 -10.76
N ALA A 183 -12.79 -18.09 -10.04
CA ALA A 183 -13.45 -18.02 -8.73
C ALA A 183 -14.94 -18.38 -8.82
N GLN A 184 -15.65 -17.86 -9.83
CA GLN A 184 -17.04 -18.23 -10.09
C GLN A 184 -17.17 -19.74 -10.33
N ARG A 185 -16.27 -20.32 -11.13
CA ARG A 185 -16.23 -21.77 -11.34
C ARG A 185 -16.03 -22.55 -10.05
N ALA A 186 -15.17 -22.10 -9.14
CA ALA A 186 -15.04 -22.72 -7.82
C ALA A 186 -16.39 -22.69 -7.07
N GLY A 187 -17.05 -21.53 -7.01
CA GLY A 187 -18.37 -21.42 -6.39
C GLY A 187 -19.44 -22.33 -7.01
N ASP A 188 -19.44 -22.47 -8.35
CA ASP A 188 -20.34 -23.38 -9.07
C ASP A 188 -20.03 -24.86 -8.80
N GLU A 189 -18.81 -25.17 -8.37
CA GLU A 189 -18.34 -26.51 -7.94
C GLU A 189 -18.47 -26.71 -6.41
N ASP A 190 -19.24 -25.86 -5.70
CA ASP A 190 -19.43 -25.84 -4.23
C ASP A 190 -18.12 -25.63 -3.43
N GLU A 191 -17.12 -25.02 -4.05
CA GLU A 191 -15.84 -24.64 -3.43
C GLU A 191 -15.86 -23.16 -3.03
N VAL A 192 -15.03 -22.76 -2.05
CA VAL A 192 -14.85 -21.34 -1.71
C VAL A 192 -14.42 -20.58 -2.98
N PRO A 193 -15.12 -19.50 -3.41
CA PRO A 193 -14.94 -18.89 -4.73
C PRO A 193 -13.66 -18.06 -4.81
N VAL A 194 -12.54 -18.75 -5.00
CA VAL A 194 -11.21 -18.14 -5.17
C VAL A 194 -10.58 -18.65 -6.46
N GLY A 195 -10.02 -17.73 -7.25
CA GLY A 195 -9.35 -18.00 -8.50
C GLY A 195 -7.99 -17.31 -8.57
N ALA A 196 -7.03 -17.94 -9.26
CA ALA A 196 -5.68 -17.42 -9.44
C ALA A 196 -5.12 -17.66 -10.84
N LEU A 197 -4.23 -16.76 -11.28
CA LEU A 197 -3.52 -16.83 -12.56
C LEU A 197 -2.04 -16.48 -12.36
N VAL A 198 -1.14 -17.24 -12.99
CA VAL A 198 0.28 -16.88 -13.11
C VAL A 198 0.53 -16.39 -14.53
N VAL A 199 1.13 -15.21 -14.66
CA VAL A 199 1.35 -14.52 -15.93
C VAL A 199 2.81 -14.09 -16.05
N ARG A 200 3.41 -14.25 -17.24
CA ARG A 200 4.74 -13.74 -17.58
C ARG A 200 4.72 -13.19 -18.99
N ASP A 201 5.19 -11.95 -19.19
CA ASP A 201 5.22 -11.27 -20.49
C ASP A 201 3.87 -11.29 -21.24
N GLY A 202 2.78 -11.03 -20.51
CA GLY A 202 1.41 -11.05 -21.04
C GLY A 202 0.84 -12.44 -21.35
N LYS A 203 1.61 -13.52 -21.12
CA LYS A 203 1.19 -14.92 -21.33
C LYS A 203 0.82 -15.57 -20.01
N ILE A 204 -0.30 -16.27 -19.99
CA ILE A 204 -0.72 -17.06 -18.83
C ILE A 204 0.04 -18.38 -18.84
N LEU A 205 0.83 -18.60 -17.79
CA LEU A 205 1.57 -19.84 -17.55
C LEU A 205 0.73 -20.85 -16.79
N GLY A 206 -0.09 -20.38 -15.84
CA GLY A 206 -0.91 -21.23 -14.99
C GLY A 206 -2.21 -20.58 -14.55
N GLN A 207 -3.20 -21.41 -14.28
CA GLN A 207 -4.56 -21.06 -13.89
C GLN A 207 -5.02 -22.05 -12.82
N GLY A 208 -5.63 -21.54 -11.76
CA GLY A 208 -6.16 -22.35 -10.66
C GLY A 208 -7.42 -21.73 -10.06
N TRP A 209 -8.25 -22.57 -9.46
CA TRP A 209 -9.34 -22.17 -8.58
C TRP A 209 -9.31 -23.06 -7.36
N ASN A 210 -9.99 -22.70 -6.27
CA ASN A 210 -10.03 -23.54 -5.08
C ASN A 210 -10.60 -24.94 -5.40
N GLN A 211 -9.92 -25.99 -4.95
CA GLN A 211 -10.36 -27.39 -5.14
C GLN A 211 -10.17 -28.22 -3.87
N VAL A 212 -10.26 -27.60 -2.70
CA VAL A 212 -9.98 -28.24 -1.40
C VAL A 212 -10.94 -29.39 -1.14
N GLU A 213 -12.24 -29.18 -1.35
CA GLU A 213 -13.26 -30.20 -1.10
C GLU A 213 -13.17 -31.33 -2.13
N LYS A 214 -13.00 -30.98 -3.41
CA LYS A 214 -12.92 -31.90 -4.54
C LYS A 214 -11.71 -32.81 -4.47
N LEU A 215 -10.53 -32.27 -4.16
CA LEU A 215 -9.29 -33.03 -4.07
C LEU A 215 -9.09 -33.65 -2.68
N LYS A 216 -9.90 -33.27 -1.68
CA LYS A 216 -9.71 -33.63 -0.27
C LYS A 216 -8.30 -33.30 0.22
N ASP A 217 -7.81 -32.15 -0.22
CA ASP A 217 -6.46 -31.66 0.05
C ASP A 217 -6.57 -30.22 0.55
N ALA A 218 -6.27 -30.04 1.84
CA ALA A 218 -6.31 -28.72 2.49
C ALA A 218 -5.34 -27.71 1.87
N THR A 219 -4.36 -28.16 1.06
CA THR A 219 -3.40 -27.28 0.39
C THR A 219 -3.82 -26.86 -1.02
N ALA A 220 -4.90 -27.42 -1.57
CA ALA A 220 -5.37 -27.22 -2.95
C ALA A 220 -6.07 -25.86 -3.19
N HIS A 221 -5.43 -24.80 -2.71
CA HIS A 221 -5.84 -23.41 -2.94
C HIS A 221 -5.57 -23.00 -4.39
N ALA A 222 -6.31 -21.99 -4.86
CA ALA A 222 -6.20 -21.51 -6.23
C ALA A 222 -4.76 -21.16 -6.63
N GLU A 223 -4.01 -20.50 -5.74
CA GLU A 223 -2.62 -20.09 -5.95
C GLU A 223 -1.67 -21.27 -6.10
N MET A 224 -1.84 -22.30 -5.26
CA MET A 224 -1.01 -23.51 -5.30
C MET A 224 -1.21 -24.26 -6.61
N LEU A 225 -2.46 -24.38 -7.04
CA LEU A 225 -2.82 -25.04 -8.30
C LEU A 225 -2.34 -24.23 -9.52
N ALA A 226 -2.47 -22.90 -9.48
CA ALA A 226 -1.97 -22.02 -10.52
C ALA A 226 -0.44 -22.08 -10.64
N LEU A 227 0.30 -22.08 -9.52
CA LEU A 227 1.75 -22.26 -9.49
C LEU A 227 2.16 -23.63 -10.03
N THR A 228 1.48 -24.70 -9.63
CA THR A 228 1.75 -26.06 -10.11
C THR A 228 1.57 -26.16 -11.62
N GLN A 229 0.47 -25.60 -12.16
CA GLN A 229 0.26 -25.57 -13.61
C GLN A 229 1.32 -24.70 -14.31
N ALA A 230 1.71 -23.56 -13.72
CA ALA A 230 2.75 -22.70 -14.28
C ALA A 230 4.10 -23.43 -14.37
N PHE A 231 4.52 -24.14 -13.32
CA PHE A 231 5.72 -24.97 -13.34
C PHE A 231 5.65 -26.10 -14.34
N ALA A 232 4.47 -26.70 -14.57
CA ALA A 232 4.30 -27.71 -15.62
C ALA A 232 4.40 -27.13 -17.04
N SER A 233 4.24 -25.80 -17.21
CA SER A 233 4.30 -25.11 -18.50
C SER A 233 5.70 -24.60 -18.88
N VAL A 234 6.67 -24.67 -17.96
CA VAL A 234 8.03 -24.17 -18.14
C VAL A 234 9.04 -25.22 -17.67
N ASP A 235 10.24 -25.23 -18.23
CA ASP A 235 11.34 -26.09 -17.75
C ASP A 235 12.26 -25.30 -16.80
N GLU A 236 11.66 -24.74 -15.74
CA GLU A 236 12.33 -23.86 -14.79
C GLU A 236 11.90 -24.22 -13.37
N LYS A 237 12.85 -24.19 -12.43
CA LYS A 237 12.57 -24.41 -11.00
C LYS A 237 12.02 -23.17 -10.26
N ARG A 238 11.99 -22.02 -10.94
CA ARG A 238 11.54 -20.72 -10.43
C ARG A 238 10.82 -19.98 -11.54
N LEU A 239 9.84 -19.16 -11.17
CA LEU A 239 9.02 -18.35 -12.06
C LEU A 239 9.49 -16.89 -12.01
N GLU A 240 10.80 -16.67 -12.18
CA GLU A 240 11.38 -15.32 -12.13
C GLU A 240 10.75 -14.43 -13.21
N GLY A 241 10.45 -13.18 -12.83
CA GLY A 241 9.76 -12.22 -13.70
C GLY A 241 8.24 -12.44 -13.84
N ALA A 242 7.68 -13.57 -13.38
CA ALA A 242 6.25 -13.81 -13.42
C ALA A 242 5.50 -13.04 -12.32
N GLU A 243 4.23 -12.74 -12.59
CA GLU A 243 3.28 -12.15 -11.67
C GLU A 243 2.17 -13.16 -11.35
N ILE A 244 1.59 -13.10 -10.16
CA ILE A 244 0.40 -13.88 -9.79
C ILE A 244 -0.77 -12.97 -9.46
N TYR A 245 -1.95 -13.30 -9.97
CA TYR A 245 -3.19 -12.56 -9.77
C TYR A 245 -4.19 -13.45 -9.02
N CYS A 246 -4.69 -13.01 -7.87
CA CYS A 246 -5.59 -13.78 -7.01
C CYS A 246 -6.88 -13.00 -6.70
N THR A 247 -8.05 -13.62 -6.71
CA THR A 247 -9.29 -12.89 -6.36
C THR A 247 -9.38 -12.57 -4.87
N LEU A 248 -8.72 -13.35 -4.02
CA LEU A 248 -8.59 -13.11 -2.59
C LEU A 248 -7.11 -12.96 -2.23
N GLU A 249 -6.82 -12.20 -1.18
CA GLU A 249 -5.48 -12.06 -0.62
C GLU A 249 -4.87 -13.44 -0.29
N PRO A 250 -3.68 -13.78 -0.82
CA PRO A 250 -3.04 -15.07 -0.56
C PRO A 250 -2.83 -15.30 0.93
N CYS A 251 -3.21 -16.49 1.42
CA CYS A 251 -2.94 -16.88 2.81
C CYS A 251 -1.45 -17.14 3.05
N LEU A 252 -1.05 -17.36 4.32
CA LEU A 252 0.34 -17.61 4.69
C LEU A 252 1.01 -18.77 3.91
N GLN A 253 0.30 -19.88 3.68
CA GLN A 253 0.81 -21.00 2.87
C GLN A 253 1.13 -20.55 1.43
N CYS A 254 0.18 -19.88 0.80
CA CYS A 254 0.31 -19.44 -0.58
C CYS A 254 1.39 -18.36 -0.72
N ALA A 255 1.47 -17.43 0.24
CA ALA A 255 2.54 -16.44 0.32
C ALA A 255 3.92 -17.11 0.41
N GLY A 256 4.09 -18.14 1.25
CA GLY A 256 5.33 -18.93 1.31
C GLY A 256 5.68 -19.60 -0.03
N ALA A 257 4.69 -20.21 -0.70
CA ALA A 257 4.90 -20.82 -2.00
C ALA A 257 5.30 -19.79 -3.08
N ILE A 258 4.69 -18.61 -3.09
CA ILE A 258 5.01 -17.48 -3.98
C ILE A 258 6.48 -17.03 -3.78
N ILE A 259 6.93 -16.92 -2.52
CA ILE A 259 8.32 -16.58 -2.18
C ILE A 259 9.29 -17.63 -2.75
N HIS A 260 9.00 -18.92 -2.52
CA HIS A 260 9.83 -20.02 -3.03
C HIS A 260 9.86 -20.08 -4.56
N ALA A 261 8.72 -19.79 -5.20
CA ALA A 261 8.58 -19.75 -6.65
C ALA A 261 9.26 -18.53 -7.29
N ARG A 262 9.69 -17.53 -6.51
CA ARG A 262 10.34 -16.30 -6.99
C ARG A 262 9.46 -15.45 -7.92
N ILE A 263 8.16 -15.48 -7.66
CA ILE A 263 7.19 -14.60 -8.29
C ILE A 263 7.61 -13.15 -8.03
N LYS A 264 7.75 -12.37 -9.10
CA LYS A 264 8.16 -10.97 -9.02
C LYS A 264 7.12 -10.13 -8.30
N ARG A 265 5.83 -10.38 -8.58
CA ARG A 265 4.74 -9.53 -8.12
C ARG A 265 3.45 -10.28 -7.84
N VAL A 266 2.75 -9.89 -6.78
CA VAL A 266 1.43 -10.41 -6.39
C VAL A 266 0.37 -9.32 -6.56
N VAL A 267 -0.72 -9.64 -7.24
CA VAL A 267 -1.86 -8.73 -7.39
C VAL A 267 -3.09 -9.45 -6.85
N PHE A 268 -3.84 -8.84 -5.94
CA PHE A 268 -5.06 -9.46 -5.42
C PHE A 268 -6.27 -8.53 -5.39
N GLY A 269 -7.45 -9.14 -5.38
CA GLY A 269 -8.74 -8.47 -5.38
C GLY A 269 -9.15 -8.01 -3.98
N ALA A 270 -9.84 -8.88 -3.25
CA ALA A 270 -10.30 -8.61 -1.89
C ALA A 270 -9.23 -8.96 -0.85
N ASN A 271 -9.15 -8.17 0.24
CA ASN A 271 -8.37 -8.55 1.42
C ASN A 271 -9.00 -9.76 2.14
N ASP A 272 -8.17 -10.52 2.84
CA ASP A 272 -8.61 -11.57 3.77
C ASP A 272 -8.17 -11.19 5.21
N PRO A 273 -9.03 -10.49 5.97
CA PRO A 273 -8.71 -10.04 7.32
C PRO A 273 -8.33 -11.17 8.30
N LYS A 274 -8.73 -12.41 8.00
CA LYS A 274 -8.57 -13.53 8.93
C LYS A 274 -7.34 -14.37 8.59
N PHE A 275 -7.06 -14.62 7.32
CA PHE A 275 -6.01 -15.54 6.89
C PHE A 275 -4.99 -14.96 5.92
N GLY A 276 -5.22 -13.74 5.40
CA GLY A 276 -4.37 -13.09 4.40
C GLY A 276 -2.95 -12.89 4.90
N GLY A 277 -1.97 -13.49 4.23
CA GLY A 277 -0.57 -13.47 4.63
C GLY A 277 0.26 -12.37 3.97
N VAL A 278 -0.35 -11.51 3.14
CA VAL A 278 0.36 -10.46 2.40
C VAL A 278 0.28 -9.12 3.11
N GLU A 279 -0.92 -8.73 3.56
CA GLU A 279 -1.22 -7.43 4.17
C GLU A 279 -2.00 -7.56 5.48
N SER A 280 -2.90 -8.55 5.60
CA SER A 280 -3.92 -8.60 6.66
C SER A 280 -3.45 -9.23 7.98
N LEU A 281 -3.28 -10.56 8.01
CA LEU A 281 -2.86 -11.30 9.21
C LEU A 281 -1.37 -11.13 9.50
N LEU A 282 -0.57 -11.11 8.43
CA LEU A 282 0.88 -11.01 8.46
C LEU A 282 1.34 -10.28 7.19
N ARG A 283 2.55 -9.74 7.22
CA ARG A 283 3.26 -9.27 6.03
C ARG A 283 4.39 -10.22 5.67
N ALA A 284 4.05 -11.40 5.13
CA ALA A 284 5.02 -12.47 4.87
C ALA A 284 6.18 -12.03 3.95
N PHE A 285 5.94 -11.09 3.04
CA PHE A 285 6.95 -10.56 2.11
C PHE A 285 7.88 -9.52 2.73
N GLU A 286 7.61 -9.11 3.98
CA GLU A 286 8.42 -8.13 4.73
C GLU A 286 9.23 -8.79 5.85
N LEU A 287 9.01 -10.09 6.12
CA LEU A 287 9.73 -10.82 7.17
C LEU A 287 11.26 -10.81 6.98
N ASP A 288 11.97 -10.71 8.08
CA ASP A 288 13.42 -10.85 8.09
C ASP A 288 13.85 -12.30 7.80
N GLY A 289 14.95 -12.45 7.05
CA GLY A 289 15.51 -13.76 6.69
C GLY A 289 14.90 -14.44 5.46
N ILE A 290 13.87 -13.86 4.82
CA ILE A 290 13.36 -14.37 3.54
C ILE A 290 14.28 -13.97 2.38
N ASN A 291 14.52 -14.90 1.46
CA ASN A 291 15.48 -14.71 0.37
C ASN A 291 14.88 -14.04 -0.87
N HIS A 292 13.56 -13.81 -0.92
CA HIS A 292 12.83 -13.18 -2.02
C HIS A 292 11.69 -12.33 -1.45
N ARG A 293 11.51 -11.12 -1.97
CA ARG A 293 10.46 -10.19 -1.53
C ARG A 293 9.63 -9.77 -2.76
N PRO A 294 8.51 -10.45 -3.05
CA PRO A 294 7.61 -10.04 -4.12
C PRO A 294 7.04 -8.63 -3.87
N ASP A 295 6.98 -7.81 -4.91
CA ASP A 295 6.12 -6.61 -4.89
C ASP A 295 4.66 -7.05 -4.77
N TRP A 296 3.78 -6.24 -4.17
CA TRP A 296 2.36 -6.57 -4.12
C TRP A 296 1.42 -5.39 -4.30
N ARG A 297 0.19 -5.67 -4.77
CA ARG A 297 -0.90 -4.72 -4.92
C ARG A 297 -2.25 -5.40 -4.62
N GLY A 298 -2.91 -4.98 -3.54
CA GLY A 298 -4.31 -5.32 -3.27
C GLY A 298 -5.31 -4.40 -3.98
N GLY A 299 -6.59 -4.76 -3.94
CA GLY A 299 -7.70 -3.90 -4.34
C GLY A 299 -8.05 -3.88 -5.84
N VAL A 300 -7.59 -4.87 -6.62
CA VAL A 300 -7.93 -4.97 -8.06
C VAL A 300 -9.27 -5.69 -8.23
N LEU A 301 -10.33 -4.96 -8.62
CA LEU A 301 -11.71 -5.49 -8.64
C LEU A 301 -12.13 -6.05 -7.27
N GLU A 302 -11.83 -5.27 -6.23
CA GLU A 302 -12.07 -5.63 -4.84
C GLU A 302 -13.55 -5.90 -4.55
N LEU A 303 -14.44 -5.02 -5.04
CA LEU A 303 -15.88 -5.13 -4.79
C LEU A 303 -16.44 -6.41 -5.40
N GLU A 304 -16.07 -6.71 -6.64
CA GLU A 304 -16.49 -7.91 -7.35
C GLU A 304 -15.95 -9.18 -6.67
N SER A 305 -14.67 -9.15 -6.26
CA SER A 305 -14.04 -10.26 -5.55
C SER A 305 -14.69 -10.52 -4.19
N ALA A 306 -14.96 -9.46 -3.43
CA ALA A 306 -15.60 -9.54 -2.13
C ALA A 306 -17.07 -10.00 -2.24
N GLU A 307 -17.79 -9.57 -3.29
CA GLU A 307 -19.19 -9.96 -3.48
C GLU A 307 -19.32 -11.46 -3.79
N LEU A 308 -18.41 -12.06 -4.58
CA LEU A 308 -18.42 -13.51 -4.79
C LEU A 308 -18.33 -14.30 -3.48
N LEU A 309 -17.39 -13.93 -2.60
CA LEU A 309 -17.23 -14.56 -1.30
C LEU A 309 -18.45 -14.33 -0.39
N LYS A 310 -18.96 -13.10 -0.35
CA LYS A 310 -20.16 -12.77 0.43
C LYS A 310 -21.38 -13.54 -0.05
N ALA A 311 -21.59 -13.65 -1.36
CA ALA A 311 -22.70 -14.37 -1.96
C ALA A 311 -22.64 -15.87 -1.62
N PHE A 312 -21.46 -16.47 -1.69
CA PHE A 312 -21.24 -17.88 -1.34
C PHE A 312 -21.51 -18.17 0.14
N PHE A 313 -21.02 -17.34 1.07
CA PHE A 313 -21.22 -17.56 2.51
C PHE A 313 -22.56 -17.08 3.05
N ARG A 314 -23.30 -16.22 2.34
CA ARG A 314 -24.61 -15.71 2.78
C ARG A 314 -25.60 -16.83 3.14
N PRO A 315 -25.84 -17.87 2.32
CA PRO A 315 -26.73 -18.97 2.68
C PRO A 315 -26.18 -19.89 3.80
N LEU A 316 -24.87 -19.86 4.06
CA LEU A 316 -24.22 -20.71 5.06
C LEU A 316 -24.22 -20.09 6.47
N ARG A 317 -24.53 -18.79 6.56
CA ARG A 317 -24.73 -18.05 7.81
C ARG A 317 -26.22 -18.07 8.13
N GLY A 318 -26.66 -19.14 8.80
CA GLY A 318 -28.05 -19.30 9.26
C GLY A 318 -28.55 -18.13 10.10
#